data_AF-A0A450YN38-F1
#
_entry.id   AF-A0A450YN38-F1
#
_cell.length_a   1.000
_cell.length_b   1.000
_cell.length_c   1.000
_cell.angle_alpha   90.00
_cell.angle_beta   90.00
_cell.angle_gamma   90.00
#
_symmetry.space_group_name_H-M   'P 1'
#
loop_
_entity.id
_entity.type
_entity.pdbx_description
1 polymer ?
#
loop_
_entity_poly.entity_id
_entity_poly.type
_entity_poly.pdbx_seq_one_letter_code
_entity_poly.pdbx_strand_id
1 'polypeptide(L)' 'MKDSKYYAEIGMRAARRAARKVVEQAHRDNKPMPVWNGERVEYIIPPLPDQEDRPLEPLPIPSRRPSDSRTP' A
#
# COMPACT_ATOMS: atom_id res chain seq x y z
N MET A 1 19.02 29.26 15.73
CA MET A 1 19.15 29.58 14.30
C MET A 1 18.60 28.39 13.52
N LYS A 2 17.65 28.55 12.60
CA LYS A 2 17.15 27.42 11.78
C LYS A 2 18.26 27.03 10.81
N ASP A 3 18.74 25.80 10.88
CA ASP A 3 19.80 25.30 10.01
C ASP A 3 19.24 24.66 8.73
N SER A 4 20.13 24.33 7.79
CA SER A 4 19.76 23.69 6.52
C SER A 4 18.95 22.39 6.72
N LYS A 5 19.23 21.65 7.81
CA LYS A 5 18.56 20.39 8.15
C LYS A 5 17.09 20.61 8.50
N TYR A 6 16.76 21.67 9.23
CA TYR A 6 15.38 22.04 9.55
C TYR A 6 14.53 22.29 8.30
N TYR A 7 15.06 23.02 7.32
CA TYR A 7 14.33 23.28 6.07
C TYR A 7 14.21 22.04 5.18
N ALA A 8 15.25 21.20 5.13
CA ALA A 8 15.18 19.91 4.45
C ALA A 8 14.08 19.02 5.03
N GLU A 9 13.94 18.96 6.35
CA GLU A 9 12.89 18.17 7.00
C GLU A 9 11.48 18.69 6.67
N ILE A 10 11.27 20.00 6.68
CA ILE A 10 10.00 20.61 6.27
C ILE A 10 9.69 20.28 4.81
N GLY A 11 10.68 20.40 3.93
CA GLY A 11 10.55 20.06 2.51
C GLY A 11 10.14 18.61 2.31
N MET A 12 10.79 17.68 3.01
CA MET A 12 10.46 16.25 2.95
C MET A 12 9.04 15.96 3.47
N ARG A 13 8.61 16.64 4.53
CA ARG A 13 7.23 16.52 5.05
C ARG A 13 6.21 17.03 4.04
N ALA A 14 6.49 18.17 3.39
CA ALA A 14 5.63 18.74 2.36
C ALA A 14 5.54 17.82 1.14
N ALA A 15 6.67 17.30 0.66
CA ALA A 15 6.73 16.35 -0.45
C ALA A 15 5.93 15.07 -0.15
N ARG A 16 6.05 14.53 1.07
CA ARG A 16 5.28 13.34 1.49
C ARG A 16 3.77 13.60 1.51
N ARG A 17 3.34 14.78 1.95
CA ARG A 17 1.91 15.17 1.91
C ARG A 17 1.40 15.31 0.48
N ALA A 18 2.18 15.94 -0.40
CA ALA A 18 1.83 16.07 -1.81
C ALA A 18 1.73 14.70 -2.50
N ALA A 19 2.70 13.81 -2.27
CA ALA A 19 2.70 12.45 -2.80
C ALA A 19 1.45 11.66 -2.37
N ARG A 20 1.05 11.73 -1.09
CA ARG A 20 -0.19 11.10 -0.60
C ARG A 20 -1.42 11.60 -1.35
N LYS A 21 -1.52 12.90 -1.61
CA LYS A 21 -2.67 13.47 -2.35
C LYS A 21 -2.73 13.03 -3.81
N VAL A 22 -1.57 12.89 -4.47
CA VAL A 22 -1.51 12.35 -5.83
C VAL A 22 -1.98 10.89 -5.86
N VAL A 23 -1.50 10.07 -4.92
CA VAL A 23 -1.93 8.66 -4.79
C VAL A 23 -3.43 8.55 -4.53
N GLU A 24 -3.95 9.31 -3.55
CA GLU A 24 -5.39 9.36 -3.25
C GLU A 24 -6.23 9.80 -4.46
N GLN A 25 -5.74 10.74 -5.26
CA GLN A 25 -6.44 11.19 -6.46
C GLN A 25 -6.40 10.14 -7.57
N ALA A 26 -5.24 9.52 -7.81
CA ALA A 26 -5.09 8.48 -8.81
C ALA A 26 -5.99 7.27 -8.52
N HIS A 27 -6.07 6.86 -7.25
CA HIS A 27 -6.99 5.81 -6.82
C HIS A 27 -8.46 6.19 -7.08
N ARG A 28 -8.88 7.40 -6.64
CA ARG A 28 -10.25 7.89 -6.84
C ARG A 28 -10.64 7.99 -8.33
N ASP A 29 -9.69 8.37 -9.18
CA ASP A 29 -9.90 8.48 -10.62
C ASP A 29 -9.72 7.14 -11.35
N ASN A 30 -9.41 6.06 -10.65
CA ASN A 30 -9.06 4.76 -11.22
C ASN A 30 -7.93 4.85 -12.27
N LYS A 31 -6.97 5.77 -12.05
CA LYS A 31 -5.85 6.02 -12.95
C LYS A 31 -4.62 5.21 -12.52
N PRO A 32 -4.02 4.43 -13.42
CA PRO A 32 -2.80 3.71 -13.12
C PRO A 32 -1.62 4.66 -13.01
N MET A 33 -0.76 4.44 -12.02
CA MET A 33 0.49 5.16 -11.83
C MET A 33 1.69 4.24 -12.08
N PRO A 34 2.81 4.79 -12.60
CA PRO A 34 4.04 4.03 -12.73
C PRO A 34 4.65 3.77 -11.35
N VAL A 35 4.90 2.50 -11.05
CA VAL A 35 5.57 2.03 -9.84
C VAL A 35 6.77 1.18 -10.24
N TRP A 36 7.92 1.45 -9.64
CA TRP A 36 9.12 0.64 -9.83
C TRP A 36 9.08 -0.57 -8.90
N ASN A 37 9.15 -1.78 -9.45
CA ASN A 37 9.11 -3.02 -8.66
C ASN A 37 10.50 -3.61 -8.35
N GLY A 38 11.58 -2.96 -8.78
CA GLY A 38 12.96 -3.49 -8.69
C GLY A 38 13.56 -3.88 -10.03
N GLU A 39 12.74 -4.26 -11.01
CA GLU A 39 13.17 -4.74 -12.33
C GLU A 39 12.64 -3.87 -13.48
N ARG A 40 11.39 -3.41 -13.36
CA ARG A 40 10.70 -2.62 -14.38
C ARG A 40 9.68 -1.67 -13.77
N VAL A 41 9.20 -0.76 -14.61
CA VAL A 41 8.05 0.09 -14.30
C VAL A 41 6.77 -0.69 -14.59
N GLU A 42 5.90 -0.81 -13.60
CA GLU A 42 4.56 -1.37 -13.74
C GLU A 42 3.51 -0.29 -13.50
N TYR A 43 2.42 -0.33 -14.26
CA TYR A 43 1.33 0.64 -14.15
C TYR A 43 0.20 0.02 -13.34
N ILE A 44 0.07 0.43 -12.08
CA ILE A 44 -0.94 -0.10 -11.16
C ILE A 44 -1.80 1.02 -10.61
N ILE A 45 -3.07 0.73 -10.34
CA ILE A 45 -3.91 1.64 -9.56
C ILE A 45 -3.44 1.50 -8.11
N PRO A 46 -2.89 2.58 -7.51
CA PRO A 46 -2.29 2.46 -6.19
C PRO A 46 -3.38 2.17 -5.14
N PRO A 47 -3.09 1.36 -4.11
CA PRO A 47 -4.00 1.16 -3.00
C PRO A 47 -4.19 2.46 -2.21
N LEU A 48 -5.28 2.56 -1.44
CA LEU A 48 -5.45 3.69 -0.53
C LEU A 48 -4.33 3.65 0.54
N PRO A 49 -3.77 4.79 0.94
CA PRO A 49 -2.65 4.83 1.89
C PRO A 49 -2.99 4.19 3.25
N ASP A 50 -4.27 4.14 3.63
CA ASP A 50 -4.74 3.49 4.86
C ASP A 50 -4.86 1.95 4.73
N GLN A 51 -4.60 1.40 3.55
CA GLN A 51 -4.61 -0.05 3.28
C GLN A 51 -3.21 -0.66 3.25
N GLU A 52 -2.14 0.13 3.13
CA GLU A 52 -0.77 -0.38 3.12
C GLU A 52 -0.29 -0.83 4.51
N ASP A 53 -0.89 -0.31 5.59
CA ASP A 53 -0.56 -0.67 6.98
C ASP A 53 -1.35 -1.86 7.53
N ARG A 54 -2.18 -2.53 6.73
CA ARG A 54 -2.75 -3.81 7.19
C ARG A 54 -1.66 -4.87 7.08
N PRO A 55 -1.23 -5.50 8.19
CA PRO A 55 -0.53 -6.75 8.08
C PRO A 55 -1.41 -7.66 7.22
N LEU A 56 -0.82 -8.37 6.27
CA LEU A 56 -1.46 -9.54 5.68
C LEU A 56 -1.78 -10.47 6.86
N GLU A 57 -2.96 -10.33 7.47
CA GLU A 57 -3.45 -11.33 8.40
C GLU A 57 -3.43 -12.63 7.61
N PRO A 58 -2.68 -13.65 8.06
CA PRO A 58 -2.67 -14.92 7.38
C PRO A 58 -4.11 -15.40 7.31
N LEU A 59 -4.59 -15.64 6.09
CA LEU A 59 -5.93 -16.16 5.84
C LEU A 59 -6.17 -17.32 6.82
N PRO A 60 -7.30 -17.37 7.54
CA PRO A 60 -7.56 -18.48 8.44
C PRO A 60 -7.48 -19.77 7.62
N ILE A 61 -6.52 -20.62 7.96
CA ILE A 61 -6.38 -21.93 7.35
C ILE A 61 -7.75 -22.60 7.52
N PRO A 62 -8.44 -23.00 6.44
CA PRO A 62 -9.71 -23.68 6.59
C PRO A 62 -9.44 -24.95 7.39
N SER A 63 -9.94 -24.98 8.63
CA SER A 63 -9.91 -26.18 9.47
C SER A 63 -10.49 -27.32 8.64
N ARG A 64 -9.65 -28.30 8.29
CA ARG A 64 -10.11 -29.55 7.67
C ARG A 64 -11.22 -30.07 8.57
N ARG A 65 -12.47 -30.03 8.09
CA ARG A 65 -13.55 -30.80 8.72
C ARG A 65 -13.05 -32.24 8.73
N PRO A 66 -13.05 -32.94 9.88
CA PRO A 66 -12.84 -34.37 9.84
C PRO A 66 -13.95 -34.92 8.95
N SER A 67 -13.52 -35.48 7.82
CA SER A 67 -14.37 -36.16 6.87
C SER A 67 -15.20 -37.15 7.66
N ASP A 68 -16.52 -36.99 7.65
CA ASP A 68 -17.44 -38.00 8.13
C ASP A 68 -17.08 -39.31 7.46
N SER A 69 -16.40 -40.19 8.20
CA SER A 69 -16.19 -41.58 7.84
C SER A 69 -17.54 -42.24 7.91
N ARG A 70 -18.31 -42.10 6.83
CA ARG A 70 -19.60 -42.73 6.64
C ARG A 70 -19.58 -43.49 5.34
N THR A 71 -19.24 -44.76 5.44
CA THR A 71 -19.58 -45.78 4.44
C THR A 71 -19.43 -47.16 5.07
N PRO A 72 -20.16 -48.16 4.57
CA PRO A 72 -21.61 -48.35 4.56
C PRO A 72 -22.07 -49.42 5.57
#